data_AF-A0A933S243-F1
#
_entry.id   AF-A0A933S243-F1
#
_cell.length_a   1.000
_cell.length_b   1.000
_cell.length_c   1.000
_cell.angle_alpha   90.00
_cell.angle_beta   90.00
_cell.angle_gamma   90.00
#
_symmetry.space_group_name_H-M   'P 1'
#
loop_
_entity.id
_entity.type
_entity.pdbx_description
1 polymer ?
#
loop_
_entity_poly.entity_id
_entity_poly.type
_entity_poly.pdbx_seq_one_letter_code
_entity_poly.pdbx_strand_id
1 'polypeptide(L)'
;MKISTLVVACIVAAVIVFAAKSSRHDDGASSDATERSAVALAPISPVKALTSASCASDGCPVSCESGDTLLSAICVSGSKGRFADTMRVENGALTATCSNKAGSILVYCGRP
;
A
#
# COMPACT_ATOMS: atom_id res chain seq x y z
N MET A 1 27.93 -33.19 -7.84
CA MET A 1 27.08 -32.60 -8.89
C MET A 1 25.72 -33.28 -9.10
N LYS A 2 25.49 -34.54 -8.71
CA LYS A 2 24.20 -35.24 -8.92
C LYS A 2 23.08 -34.89 -7.92
N ILE A 3 23.42 -34.34 -6.75
CA ILE A 3 22.45 -34.06 -5.67
C ILE A 3 21.68 -32.76 -5.95
N SER A 4 22.33 -31.73 -6.51
CA SER A 4 21.65 -30.47 -6.89
C SER A 4 20.57 -30.68 -7.96
N THR A 5 20.80 -31.58 -8.91
CA THR A 5 19.84 -31.84 -9.99
C THR A 5 18.57 -32.52 -9.48
N LEU A 6 18.69 -33.40 -8.47
CA LEU A 6 17.55 -34.05 -7.82
C LEU A 6 16.70 -33.05 -7.01
N VAL A 7 17.35 -32.15 -6.26
CA VAL A 7 16.63 -31.13 -5.46
C VAL A 7 15.86 -30.17 -6.36
N VAL A 8 16.45 -29.71 -7.46
CA VAL A 8 15.76 -28.82 -8.42
C VAL A 8 14.60 -29.54 -9.09
N ALA A 9 14.76 -30.82 -9.48
CA ALA A 9 13.68 -31.60 -10.06
C ALA A 9 12.50 -31.79 -9.10
N CYS A 10 12.76 -32.02 -7.80
CA CYS A 10 11.71 -32.14 -6.79
C CYS A 10 10.92 -30.83 -6.59
N ILE A 11 11.60 -29.68 -6.61
CA ILE A 11 10.94 -28.38 -6.46
C ILE A 11 10.04 -28.09 -7.66
N VAL A 12 10.50 -28.37 -8.88
CA VAL A 12 9.70 -28.17 -10.09
C VAL A 12 8.46 -29.08 -10.10
N ALA A 13 8.62 -30.36 -9.70
CA ALA A 13 7.48 -31.28 -9.60
C ALA A 13 6.43 -30.82 -8.56
N ALA A 14 6.87 -30.30 -7.41
CA ALA A 14 5.97 -29.82 -6.36
C ALA A 14 5.12 -28.62 -6.82
N VAL A 15 5.70 -27.69 -7.57
CA VAL A 15 4.99 -26.51 -8.09
C VAL A 15 3.90 -26.90 -9.10
N ILE A 16 4.17 -27.87 -9.97
CA ILE A 16 3.20 -28.35 -10.97
C ILE A 16 2.00 -29.02 -10.30
N VAL A 17 2.23 -29.83 -9.26
CA VAL A 17 1.16 -30.50 -8.50
C VAL A 17 0.29 -29.50 -7.73
N PHE A 18 0.88 -28.45 -7.15
CA PHE A 18 0.13 -27.41 -6.43
C PHE A 18 -0.74 -26.57 -7.37
N ALA A 19 -0.24 -26.23 -8.56
CA ALA A 19 -0.99 -25.48 -9.56
C ALA A 19 -2.20 -26.27 -10.11
N ALA A 20 -2.07 -27.59 -10.31
CA ALA A 20 -3.16 -28.43 -10.79
C ALA A 20 -4.25 -28.71 -9.74
N LYS A 21 -3.94 -28.58 -8.44
CA LYS A 21 -4.90 -28.80 -7.35
C LYS A 21 -5.72 -27.56 -7.00
N SER A 22 -5.23 -26.37 -7.33
CA SER A 22 -5.91 -25.10 -7.03
C SER A 22 -7.14 -24.83 -7.92
N SER A 23 -7.33 -25.57 -9.01
CA SER A 23 -8.41 -25.35 -9.99
C SER A 23 -9.65 -26.22 -9.76
N ARG A 24 -9.75 -26.93 -8.64
CA ARG A 24 -10.94 -27.75 -8.28
C ARG A 24 -11.65 -27.25 -7.03
N HIS A 25 -11.99 -25.96 -7.02
CA HIS A 25 -12.98 -25.42 -6.10
C HIS A 25 -13.89 -24.47 -6.88
N ASP A 26 -14.85 -25.06 -7.56
CA ASP A 26 -16.07 -24.36 -7.94
C ASP A 26 -17.29 -25.24 -7.69
N ASP A 27 -18.35 -24.49 -7.37
CA ASP A 27 -19.78 -24.81 -7.42
C ASP A 27 -20.48 -25.37 -6.17
N GLY A 28 -21.35 -24.53 -5.61
CA GLY A 28 -22.54 -25.05 -4.93
C GLY A 28 -23.34 -24.11 -4.03
N ALA A 29 -23.93 -23.03 -4.57
CA ALA A 29 -25.26 -22.56 -4.12
C ALA A 29 -25.88 -21.57 -5.12
N SER A 30 -26.82 -22.10 -5.90
CA SER A 30 -27.77 -21.36 -6.72
C SER A 30 -28.81 -20.66 -5.84
N SER A 31 -29.15 -19.41 -6.12
CA SER A 31 -30.54 -18.96 -6.36
C SER A 31 -30.67 -17.44 -6.34
N ASP A 32 -31.15 -16.96 -7.48
CA ASP A 32 -32.17 -15.92 -7.64
C ASP A 32 -31.84 -14.44 -7.43
N ALA A 33 -32.44 -13.67 -8.33
CA ALA A 33 -32.21 -12.27 -8.56
C ALA A 33 -32.64 -11.42 -7.36
N THR A 34 -31.69 -10.65 -6.85
CA THR A 34 -31.93 -9.26 -6.45
C THR A 34 -30.61 -8.53 -6.65
N GLU A 35 -30.59 -7.62 -7.62
CA GLU A 35 -29.55 -6.58 -7.72
C GLU A 35 -29.50 -5.81 -6.39
N ARG A 36 -28.68 -6.29 -5.46
CA ARG A 36 -27.91 -5.38 -4.62
C ARG A 36 -26.50 -5.49 -5.12
N SER A 37 -26.08 -4.44 -5.84
CA SER A 37 -24.68 -4.14 -6.09
C SER A 37 -23.98 -4.06 -4.72
N ALA A 38 -23.54 -5.20 -4.21
CA ALA A 38 -22.66 -5.27 -3.07
C ALA A 38 -21.29 -4.87 -3.61
N VAL A 39 -20.97 -3.59 -3.49
CA VAL A 39 -19.60 -3.13 -3.59
C VAL A 39 -18.80 -3.98 -2.60
N ALA A 40 -17.92 -4.84 -3.11
CA ALA A 40 -16.98 -5.57 -2.28
C ALA A 40 -16.24 -4.53 -1.44
N LEU A 41 -16.51 -4.52 -0.12
CA LEU A 41 -15.83 -3.65 0.82
C LEU A 41 -14.36 -4.08 0.83
N ALA A 42 -13.51 -3.32 0.13
CA ALA A 42 -12.08 -3.50 0.20
C ALA A 42 -11.66 -3.49 1.68
N PRO A 43 -10.69 -4.34 2.08
CA PRO A 43 -10.22 -4.36 3.45
C PRO A 43 -9.82 -2.95 3.90
N ILE A 44 -10.54 -2.44 4.89
CA ILE A 44 -10.29 -1.14 5.51
C ILE A 44 -9.00 -1.26 6.33
N SER A 45 -7.87 -0.92 5.72
CA SER A 45 -6.61 -0.77 6.45
C SER A 45 -6.77 0.36 7.47
N PRO A 46 -6.37 0.17 8.74
CA PRO A 46 -6.38 1.24 9.74
C PRO A 46 -5.36 2.34 9.41
N VAL A 47 -4.41 2.05 8.52
CA VAL A 47 -3.41 3.00 8.01
C VAL A 47 -3.62 3.23 6.52
N LYS A 48 -3.82 4.48 6.14
CA LYS A 48 -3.81 4.96 4.75
C LYS A 48 -2.45 5.52 4.41
N ALA A 49 -1.98 5.26 3.19
CA ALA A 49 -0.80 5.90 2.63
C ALA A 49 -1.23 6.95 1.60
N LEU A 50 -0.76 8.18 1.74
CA LEU A 50 -0.94 9.28 0.81
C LEU A 50 0.40 9.57 0.13
N THR A 51 0.40 9.77 -1.18
CA THR A 51 1.61 10.16 -1.92
C THR A 51 1.35 11.46 -2.66
N SER A 52 2.26 12.42 -2.54
CA SER A 52 2.23 13.64 -3.34
C SER A 52 3.56 13.80 -4.07
N ALA A 53 3.48 13.98 -5.38
CA ALA A 53 4.62 14.25 -6.26
C ALA A 53 4.70 15.73 -6.69
N SER A 54 3.81 16.59 -6.18
CA SER A 54 3.73 18.00 -6.55
C SER A 54 4.41 18.88 -5.50
N CYS A 55 5.74 18.95 -5.53
CA CYS A 55 6.48 19.88 -4.69
C CYS A 55 6.65 21.20 -5.44
N ALA A 56 6.00 22.25 -4.96
CA ALA A 56 6.22 23.61 -5.45
C ALA A 56 7.56 24.16 -4.91
N SER A 57 7.89 25.41 -5.22
CA SER A 57 9.11 26.08 -4.72
C SER A 57 9.23 26.03 -3.20
N ASP A 58 8.09 26.05 -2.49
CA ASP A 58 7.99 26.01 -1.02
C ASP A 58 7.91 24.58 -0.44
N GLY A 59 7.99 23.55 -1.30
CA GLY A 59 7.95 22.14 -0.93
C GLY A 59 6.64 21.42 -1.26
N CYS A 60 6.51 20.20 -0.73
CA CYS A 60 5.30 19.38 -0.77
C CYS A 60 4.64 19.34 0.61
N PRO A 61 3.68 20.22 0.92
CA PRO A 61 2.84 20.07 2.10
C PRO A 61 1.79 18.97 1.85
N VAL A 62 1.69 18.01 2.78
CA VAL A 62 0.65 16.98 2.78
C VAL A 62 0.10 16.81 4.18
N SER A 63 -1.23 16.80 4.26
CA SER A 63 -1.99 16.62 5.49
C SER A 63 -2.83 15.35 5.37
N CYS A 64 -3.05 14.69 6.51
CA CYS A 64 -4.03 13.61 6.59
C CYS A 64 -5.46 14.15 6.51
N GLU A 65 -6.41 13.30 6.15
CA GLU A 65 -7.83 13.62 6.15
C GLU A 65 -8.32 13.99 7.57
N SER A 66 -9.38 14.80 7.66
CA SER A 66 -9.95 15.18 8.96
C SER A 66 -10.37 13.95 9.77
N GLY A 67 -9.81 13.80 10.97
CA GLY A 67 -10.04 12.66 11.86
C GLY A 67 -8.97 11.56 11.77
N ASP A 68 -8.10 11.60 10.77
CA ASP A 68 -6.92 10.73 10.69
C ASP A 68 -5.71 11.42 11.38
N THR A 69 -4.87 10.63 12.04
CA THR A 69 -3.63 11.07 12.69
C THR A 69 -2.44 10.80 11.78
N LEU A 70 -1.58 11.81 11.58
CA LEU A 70 -0.32 11.62 10.86
C LEU A 70 0.65 10.78 11.71
N LEU A 71 0.94 9.58 11.24
CA LEU A 71 1.83 8.63 11.91
C LEU A 71 3.29 8.83 11.50
N SER A 72 3.52 9.06 10.20
CA SER A 72 4.84 9.26 9.65
C SER A 72 4.76 9.95 8.29
N ALA A 73 5.83 10.63 7.90
CA ALA A 73 5.97 11.23 6.59
C ALA A 73 7.42 11.09 6.10
N ILE A 74 7.58 10.67 4.84
CA ILE A 74 8.85 10.34 4.22
C ILE A 74 9.00 11.13 2.92
N CYS A 75 10.02 11.98 2.85
CA CYS A 75 10.48 12.62 1.63
C CYS A 75 11.32 11.65 0.80
N VAL A 76 10.96 11.50 -0.48
CA VAL A 76 11.70 10.66 -1.43
C VAL A 76 12.43 11.54 -2.43
N SER A 77 13.74 11.33 -2.56
CA SER A 77 14.62 11.99 -3.52
C SER A 77 15.42 10.92 -4.26
N GLY A 78 15.02 10.60 -5.50
CA GLY A 78 15.62 9.48 -6.25
C GLY A 78 15.41 8.15 -5.51
N SER A 79 16.51 7.45 -5.18
CA SER A 79 16.49 6.19 -4.42
C SER A 79 16.59 6.36 -2.90
N LYS A 80 16.59 7.60 -2.38
CA LYS A 80 16.74 7.89 -0.95
C LYS A 80 15.42 8.35 -0.33
N GLY A 81 15.10 7.80 0.83
CA GLY A 81 14.01 8.27 1.70
C GLY A 81 14.57 8.93 2.97
N ARG A 82 13.95 10.02 3.41
CA ARG A 82 14.23 10.67 4.70
C ARG A 82 12.92 11.09 5.36
N PHE A 83 12.89 11.30 6.66
CA PHE A 83 11.70 11.85 7.32
C PHE A 83 11.37 13.26 6.80
N ALA A 84 10.10 13.66 6.95
CA ALA A 84 9.65 15.01 6.59
C ALA A 84 10.53 16.08 7.22
N ASP A 85 10.82 17.12 6.43
CA ASP A 85 11.71 18.20 6.86
C ASP A 85 11.03 19.05 7.94
N THR A 86 9.71 19.23 7.88
CA THR A 86 8.92 19.84 8.95
C THR A 86 7.58 19.15 9.16
N MET A 87 7.06 19.18 10.39
CA MET A 87 5.71 18.79 10.75
C MET A 87 5.08 19.91 11.58
N ARG A 88 3.96 20.46 11.13
CA ARG A 88 3.26 21.56 11.80
C ARG A 88 1.75 21.40 11.71
N VAL A 89 1.03 21.93 12.67
CA VAL A 89 -0.43 21.97 12.61
C VAL A 89 -0.84 23.16 11.75
N GLU A 90 -1.52 22.89 10.64
CA GLU A 90 -2.13 23.89 9.77
C GLU A 90 -3.63 23.62 9.67
N ASN A 91 -4.45 24.65 9.89
CA ASN A 91 -5.92 24.53 9.83
C ASN A 91 -6.48 23.39 10.70
N GLY A 92 -5.83 23.10 11.84
CA GLY A 92 -6.22 22.02 12.75
C GLY A 92 -5.80 20.62 12.30
N ALA A 93 -5.06 20.47 11.19
CA ALA A 93 -4.53 19.20 10.71
C ALA A 93 -2.99 19.16 10.80
N LEU A 94 -2.44 18.01 11.24
CA LEU A 94 -0.99 17.82 11.22
C LEU A 94 -0.53 17.67 9.77
N THR A 95 0.31 18.61 9.34
CA THR A 95 0.80 18.73 7.96
C THR A 95 2.29 18.47 7.96
N ALA A 96 2.72 17.51 7.15
CA ALA A 96 4.11 17.23 6.91
C ALA A 96 4.56 17.90 5.62
N THR A 97 5.73 18.52 5.64
CA THR A 97 6.28 19.21 4.48
C THR A 97 7.67 18.70 4.17
N CYS A 98 7.87 18.33 2.91
CA CYS A 98 9.18 18.08 2.33
C CYS A 98 9.66 19.29 1.56
N SER A 99 10.94 19.63 1.66
CA SER A 99 11.57 20.68 0.86
C SER A 99 11.48 20.38 -0.64
N ASN A 100 11.65 21.41 -1.45
CA ASN A 100 11.64 21.34 -2.91
C ASN A 100 12.75 20.46 -3.54
N LYS A 101 13.65 19.90 -2.73
CA LYS A 101 14.65 18.89 -3.15
C LYS A 101 14.08 17.47 -3.13
N ALA A 102 12.92 17.26 -2.51
CA ALA A 102 12.19 16.00 -2.60
C ALA A 102 11.48 15.92 -3.97
N GLY A 103 11.51 14.73 -4.58
CA GLY A 103 10.71 14.43 -5.77
C GLY A 103 9.28 14.04 -5.40
N SER A 104 9.08 13.47 -4.22
CA SER A 104 7.76 13.17 -3.66
C SER A 104 7.78 13.07 -2.14
N ILE A 105 6.59 13.02 -1.55
CA ILE A 105 6.37 12.73 -0.13
C ILE A 105 5.38 11.56 -0.01
N LEU A 106 5.68 10.60 0.87
CA LEU A 106 4.79 9.55 1.32
C LEU A 106 4.35 9.85 2.76
N VAL A 107 3.06 9.93 3.02
CA VAL A 107 2.50 10.15 4.35
C VAL A 107 1.66 8.96 4.77
N TYR A 108 1.87 8.50 6.00
CA TYR A 108 1.07 7.44 6.61
C TYR A 108 0.12 8.06 7.62
N CYS A 109 -1.17 7.89 7.39
CA CYS A 109 -2.27 8.40 8.19
C CYS A 109 -2.99 7.23 8.86
N GLY A 110 -3.11 7.25 10.18
CA GLY A 110 -3.82 6.24 10.95
C GLY A 110 -5.13 6.78 11.47
N ARG A 111 -6.19 5.96 11.47
CA ARG A 111 -7.36 6.28 12.29
C ARG A 111 -7.03 5.97 13.76
N PRO A 112 -7.30 6.90 14.69
CA PRO A 112 -7.14 6.65 16.12
C PRO A 112 -8.12 5.58 16.63
#